data_AF-A0A7C2G372-F1
#
_entry.id   AF-A0A7C2G372-F1
#
_cell.length_a   1.000
_cell.length_b   1.000
_cell.length_c   1.000
_cell.angle_alpha   90.00
_cell.angle_beta   90.00
_cell.angle_gamma   90.00
#
_symmetry.space_group_name_H-M   'P 1'
#
loop_
_entity.id
_entity.type
_entity.pdbx_description
1 polymer ?
#
loop_
_entity_poly.entity_id
_entity_poly.type
_entity_poly.pdbx_seq_one_letter_code
_entity_poly.pdbx_strand_id
1 'polypeptide(L)'
;MEKTDTQTEQGQGLLRAFFSRGDFVFATAAIAMLCGFLLPIPAKALDILWVFNICLAMMVVFIAFSAKNSSEISSFPLLLVSTIVLRIVSGVASVRMILLDGQAGTVIAVIGKGVYAGSYVWMLMILSISAVIVWVIMFTAVRRIVKAAAKFLVEIMPIKLVGVGSDLSAGAITKTEAANLREKIAKEKQFYLNMTGAAKLLYCDGALAGLIVMAFVVGQSVVSFLNRSSETVAADTYTLLGAGASVLVLVTAITVALTTAHLLGKSTLSISTAQEQSEKRASKKVQIVSEQTGDEETVELLNPDFAEVSADTIKAAVKPEPKPEKESIVSFEPVVEPVVETVATPKSVQVGVIDKFDDIDDYYDKIAGRVCKLKKDQMPVLFAADGIDDLPVTVAVNVGIRLAQEGLRTLLIDADGERNAIARVFDVEPGASEKDSVETCIEDLFVWTIDKGCKGSLFKEMIQSCDRVVIYAPNLGSSSIGKAIAGLSKNAIVFSKKTECDDKLSALLKTGQCQLLAVAVTTQNNV
;
A
#
# COMPACT_ATOMS: atom_id res chain seq x y z
N MET A 1 32.77 -35.13 -43.15
CA MET A 1 31.71 -35.65 -42.25
C MET A 1 31.76 -34.85 -40.95
N GLU A 2 31.53 -33.54 -41.03
CA GLU A 2 31.68 -32.64 -39.87
C GLU A 2 30.80 -31.41 -40.11
N LYS A 3 29.48 -31.60 -40.11
CA LYS A 3 28.50 -30.48 -40.15
C LYS A 3 27.11 -30.83 -39.63
N THR A 4 26.93 -32.01 -39.02
CA THR A 4 25.60 -32.52 -38.65
C THR A 4 25.30 -32.53 -37.15
N ASP A 5 26.26 -32.20 -36.28
CA ASP A 5 26.04 -32.28 -34.82
C ASP A 5 25.65 -30.96 -34.15
N THR A 6 25.81 -29.81 -34.82
CA THR A 6 25.49 -28.49 -34.22
C THR A 6 24.01 -28.10 -34.28
N GLN A 7 23.18 -28.80 -35.08
CA GLN A 7 21.73 -28.51 -35.12
C GLN A 7 20.92 -29.29 -34.08
N THR A 8 21.45 -30.39 -33.56
CA THR A 8 20.74 -31.25 -32.60
C THR A 8 20.80 -30.69 -31.18
N GLU A 9 21.89 -30.01 -30.80
CA GLU A 9 22.00 -29.36 -29.49
C GLU A 9 21.20 -28.05 -29.39
N GLN A 10 21.06 -27.28 -30.49
CA GLN A 10 20.25 -26.05 -30.49
C GLN A 10 18.76 -26.35 -30.32
N GLY A 11 18.25 -27.43 -30.93
CA GLY A 11 16.87 -27.89 -30.76
C GLY A 11 16.59 -28.38 -29.33
N GLN A 12 17.55 -29.03 -28.69
CA GLN A 12 17.41 -29.49 -27.30
C GLN A 12 17.53 -28.36 -26.28
N GLY A 13 18.32 -27.32 -26.55
CA GLY A 13 18.38 -26.09 -25.75
C GLY A 13 17.08 -25.28 -25.82
N LEU A 14 16.47 -25.17 -27.01
CA LEU A 14 15.18 -24.52 -27.21
C LEU A 14 14.05 -25.29 -26.52
N LEU A 15 14.05 -26.62 -26.63
CA LEU A 15 13.08 -27.49 -25.93
C LEU A 15 13.26 -27.41 -24.42
N ARG A 16 14.50 -27.42 -23.89
CA ARG A 16 14.76 -27.25 -22.45
C ARG A 16 14.41 -25.86 -21.92
N ALA A 17 14.56 -24.82 -22.73
CA ALA A 17 14.09 -23.47 -22.40
C ALA A 17 12.55 -23.41 -22.36
N PHE A 18 11.87 -24.09 -23.28
CA PHE A 18 10.41 -24.29 -23.24
C PHE A 18 9.94 -25.10 -22.02
N PHE A 19 10.81 -25.94 -21.43
CA PHE A 19 10.54 -26.73 -20.22
C PHE A 19 10.81 -25.97 -18.90
N SER A 20 10.94 -24.64 -18.92
CA SER A 20 10.65 -23.86 -17.73
C SER A 20 9.18 -24.05 -17.35
N ARG A 21 8.88 -24.43 -16.11
CA ARG A 21 7.51 -24.73 -15.64
C ARG A 21 6.50 -23.60 -15.93
N GLY A 22 6.96 -22.35 -16.03
CA GLY A 22 6.11 -21.19 -16.37
C GLY A 22 5.81 -21.05 -17.86
N ASP A 23 6.84 -21.20 -18.70
CA ASP A 23 6.72 -21.03 -20.15
C ASP A 23 5.92 -22.16 -20.79
N PHE A 24 6.02 -23.37 -20.24
CA PHE A 24 5.18 -24.51 -20.64
C PHE A 24 3.70 -24.26 -20.37
N VAL A 25 3.34 -23.71 -19.21
CA VAL A 25 1.93 -23.41 -18.87
C VAL A 25 1.38 -22.33 -19.79
N PHE A 26 2.15 -21.28 -20.07
CA PHE A 26 1.76 -20.22 -20.99
C PHE A 26 1.61 -20.72 -22.43
N ALA A 27 2.58 -21.49 -22.93
CA ALA A 27 2.52 -22.07 -24.27
C ALA A 27 1.35 -23.06 -24.40
N THR A 28 1.13 -23.91 -23.40
CA THR A 28 0.00 -24.85 -23.39
C THR A 28 -1.33 -24.11 -23.31
N ALA A 29 -1.42 -23.04 -22.53
CA ALA A 29 -2.59 -22.16 -22.46
C ALA A 29 -2.91 -21.53 -23.81
N ALA A 30 -1.89 -20.97 -24.48
CA ALA A 30 -2.03 -20.34 -25.79
C ALA A 30 -2.44 -21.37 -26.86
N ILE A 31 -1.82 -22.55 -26.87
CA ILE A 31 -2.17 -23.64 -27.79
C ILE A 31 -3.57 -24.15 -27.51
N ALA A 32 -3.97 -24.34 -26.24
CA ALA A 32 -5.31 -24.77 -25.87
C ALA A 32 -6.38 -23.75 -26.28
N MET A 33 -6.08 -22.45 -26.18
CA MET A 33 -6.95 -21.37 -26.65
C MET A 33 -7.09 -21.40 -28.18
N LEU A 34 -5.97 -21.55 -28.91
CA LEU A 34 -5.97 -21.66 -30.37
C LEU A 34 -6.75 -22.91 -30.83
N CYS A 35 -6.53 -24.04 -30.15
CA CYS A 35 -7.23 -25.29 -30.41
C CYS A 35 -8.73 -25.17 -30.10
N GLY A 36 -9.14 -24.54 -28.99
CA GLY A 36 -10.56 -24.33 -28.69
C GLY A 36 -11.28 -23.45 -29.69
N PHE A 37 -10.58 -22.49 -30.29
CA PHE A 37 -11.11 -21.66 -31.36
C PHE A 37 -11.14 -22.36 -32.73
N LEU A 38 -10.12 -23.14 -33.08
CA LEU A 38 -9.95 -23.72 -34.42
C LEU A 38 -10.53 -25.14 -34.56
N LEU A 39 -10.35 -26.01 -33.55
CA LEU A 39 -10.74 -27.42 -33.62
C LEU A 39 -12.17 -27.64 -33.10
N PRO A 40 -13.05 -28.34 -33.83
CA PRO A 40 -14.38 -28.67 -33.33
C PRO A 40 -14.25 -29.60 -32.12
N ILE A 41 -14.57 -29.09 -30.93
CA ILE A 41 -14.53 -29.87 -29.69
C ILE A 41 -15.84 -30.66 -29.58
N PRO A 42 -15.80 -31.98 -29.33
CA PRO A 42 -17.03 -32.74 -29.11
C PRO A 42 -17.74 -32.24 -27.84
N ALA A 43 -19.07 -32.17 -27.85
CA ALA A 43 -19.86 -31.64 -26.73
C ALA A 43 -19.54 -32.27 -25.36
N LYS A 44 -19.19 -33.57 -25.34
CA LYS A 44 -18.76 -34.27 -24.12
C LYS A 44 -17.45 -33.72 -23.54
N ALA A 45 -16.49 -33.34 -24.38
CA ALA A 45 -15.24 -32.76 -23.90
C ALA A 45 -15.47 -31.35 -23.34
N LEU A 46 -16.38 -30.57 -23.93
CA LEU A 46 -16.77 -29.26 -23.40
C LEU A 46 -17.42 -29.39 -22.01
N ASP A 47 -18.26 -30.40 -21.78
CA ASP A 47 -18.82 -30.70 -20.45
C ASP A 47 -17.71 -31.03 -19.44
N ILE A 48 -16.75 -31.88 -19.81
CA ILE A 48 -15.62 -32.24 -18.94
C ILE A 48 -14.80 -31.00 -18.57
N LEU A 49 -14.52 -30.13 -19.54
CA LEU A 49 -13.78 -28.88 -19.35
C LEU A 49 -14.51 -27.94 -18.37
N TRP A 50 -15.83 -27.80 -18.49
CA TRP A 50 -16.64 -26.98 -17.57
C TRP A 50 -16.70 -27.58 -16.16
N VAL A 51 -16.95 -28.88 -16.03
CA VAL A 51 -16.96 -29.57 -14.73
C VAL A 51 -15.60 -29.44 -14.05
N PHE A 52 -14.51 -29.67 -14.79
CA PHE A 52 -13.17 -29.52 -14.27
C PHE A 52 -12.86 -28.08 -13.84
N ASN A 53 -13.36 -27.07 -14.57
CA ASN A 53 -13.23 -25.68 -14.18
C ASN A 53 -13.94 -25.37 -12.85
N ILE A 54 -15.16 -25.88 -12.66
CA ILE A 54 -15.90 -25.75 -11.41
C ILE A 54 -15.15 -26.44 -10.26
N CYS A 55 -14.62 -27.64 -10.48
CA CYS A 55 -13.80 -28.34 -9.48
C CYS A 55 -12.56 -27.53 -9.09
N LEU A 56 -11.86 -26.94 -10.06
CA LEU A 56 -10.70 -26.08 -9.78
C LEU A 56 -11.10 -24.81 -9.03
N ALA A 57 -12.22 -24.16 -9.40
CA ALA A 57 -12.73 -23.00 -8.67
C ALA A 57 -13.04 -23.34 -7.20
N MET A 58 -13.65 -24.51 -6.95
CA MET A 58 -13.90 -25.00 -5.59
C MET A 58 -12.61 -25.37 -4.84
N MET A 59 -11.61 -25.91 -5.53
CA MET A 59 -10.29 -26.18 -4.95
C MET A 59 -9.60 -24.87 -4.52
N VAL A 60 -9.71 -23.81 -5.33
CA VAL A 60 -9.21 -22.47 -5.01
C VAL A 60 -9.90 -21.92 -3.76
N VAL A 61 -11.23 -22.08 -3.65
CA VAL A 61 -12.00 -21.74 -2.44
C VAL A 61 -11.44 -22.49 -1.23
N PHE A 62 -11.33 -23.82 -1.32
CA PHE A 62 -10.88 -24.65 -0.21
C PHE A 62 -9.48 -24.24 0.27
N ILE A 63 -8.54 -24.05 -0.64
CA ILE A 63 -7.17 -23.63 -0.30
C ILE A 63 -7.18 -22.27 0.39
N ALA A 64 -7.95 -21.30 -0.11
CA ALA A 64 -8.02 -19.99 0.51
C ALA A 64 -8.64 -20.03 1.92
N PHE A 65 -9.64 -20.89 2.15
CA PHE A 65 -10.25 -21.08 3.46
C PHE A 65 -9.33 -21.81 4.44
N SER A 66 -8.60 -22.83 4.00
CA SER A 66 -7.67 -23.60 4.85
C SER A 66 -6.36 -22.89 5.15
N ALA A 67 -5.95 -21.95 4.30
CA ALA A 67 -4.66 -21.28 4.46
C ALA A 67 -4.56 -20.41 5.71
N LYS A 68 -3.45 -20.58 6.46
CA LYS A 68 -3.12 -19.78 7.65
C LYS A 68 -1.97 -18.81 7.39
N ASN A 69 -0.93 -19.20 6.66
CA ASN A 69 0.26 -18.38 6.40
C ASN A 69 0.51 -18.14 4.91
N SER A 70 1.06 -16.98 4.53
CA SER A 70 1.45 -16.67 3.13
C SER A 70 2.41 -17.68 2.51
N SER A 71 3.29 -18.28 3.31
CA SER A 71 4.23 -19.32 2.85
C SER A 71 3.56 -20.65 2.46
N GLU A 72 2.38 -20.97 2.99
CA GLU A 72 1.65 -22.22 2.67
C GLU A 72 0.94 -22.13 1.31
N ILE A 73 0.88 -20.91 0.74
CA ILE A 73 0.00 -20.56 -0.38
C ILE A 73 0.80 -20.31 -1.67
N SER A 74 2.08 -20.74 -1.72
CA SER A 74 2.95 -20.46 -2.88
C SER A 74 2.41 -21.01 -4.21
N SER A 75 1.56 -22.06 -4.16
CA SER A 75 0.91 -22.67 -5.33
C SER A 75 -0.38 -21.96 -5.77
N PHE A 76 -0.94 -21.05 -4.98
CA PHE A 76 -2.22 -20.41 -5.27
C PHE A 76 -2.22 -19.54 -6.53
N PRO A 77 -1.21 -18.68 -6.79
CA PRO A 77 -1.19 -17.89 -8.02
C PRO A 77 -1.22 -18.77 -9.26
N LEU A 78 -0.51 -19.90 -9.23
CA LEU A 78 -0.49 -20.86 -10.33
C LEU A 78 -1.87 -21.51 -10.55
N LEU A 79 -2.55 -21.94 -9.49
CA LEU A 79 -3.90 -22.48 -9.59
C LEU A 79 -4.92 -21.45 -10.09
N LEU A 80 -4.79 -20.20 -9.64
CA LEU A 80 -5.63 -19.09 -10.08
C LEU A 80 -5.45 -18.85 -11.59
N VAL A 81 -4.21 -18.75 -12.07
CA VAL A 81 -3.90 -18.59 -13.50
C VAL A 81 -4.41 -19.77 -14.32
N SER A 82 -4.17 -21.00 -13.87
CA SER A 82 -4.66 -22.20 -14.56
C SER A 82 -6.19 -22.22 -14.66
N THR A 83 -6.88 -21.80 -13.62
CA THR A 83 -8.35 -21.75 -13.58
C THR A 83 -8.89 -20.68 -14.54
N ILE A 84 -8.24 -19.51 -14.60
CA ILE A 84 -8.57 -18.44 -15.57
C ILE A 84 -8.41 -18.95 -17.00
N VAL A 85 -7.23 -19.48 -17.34
CA VAL A 85 -6.93 -19.98 -18.69
C VAL A 85 -7.97 -21.00 -19.12
N LEU A 86 -8.21 -22.02 -18.29
CA LEU A 86 -9.19 -23.06 -18.60
C LEU A 86 -10.58 -22.47 -18.85
N ARG A 87 -10.99 -21.47 -18.06
CA ARG A 87 -12.29 -20.81 -18.22
C ARG A 87 -12.38 -20.04 -19.52
N ILE A 88 -11.31 -19.35 -19.90
CA ILE A 88 -11.21 -18.61 -21.17
C ILE A 88 -11.36 -19.58 -22.35
N VAL A 89 -10.63 -20.69 -22.33
CA VAL A 89 -10.70 -21.72 -23.38
C VAL A 89 -12.12 -22.30 -23.48
N SER A 90 -12.71 -22.70 -22.34
CA SER A 90 -14.08 -23.25 -22.30
C SER A 90 -15.14 -22.24 -22.74
N GLY A 91 -14.98 -20.97 -22.37
CA GLY A 91 -15.88 -19.89 -22.75
C GLY A 91 -15.89 -19.64 -24.25
N VAL A 92 -14.71 -19.47 -24.86
CA VAL A 92 -14.57 -19.27 -26.31
C VAL A 92 -15.06 -20.49 -27.10
N ALA A 93 -14.72 -21.70 -26.65
CA ALA A 93 -15.21 -22.93 -27.26
C ALA A 93 -16.75 -23.05 -27.19
N SER A 94 -17.35 -22.63 -26.06
CA SER A 94 -18.81 -22.61 -25.90
C SER A 94 -19.47 -21.61 -26.85
N VAL A 95 -18.93 -20.39 -26.98
CA VAL A 95 -19.45 -19.38 -27.92
C VAL A 95 -19.48 -19.92 -29.34
N ARG A 96 -18.37 -20.53 -29.77
CA ARG A 96 -18.24 -21.12 -31.10
C ARG A 96 -19.27 -22.23 -31.34
N MET A 97 -19.32 -23.23 -30.46
CA MET A 97 -20.18 -24.42 -30.65
C MET A 97 -21.67 -24.04 -30.62
N ILE A 98 -22.03 -23.10 -29.73
CA ILE A 98 -23.41 -22.61 -29.63
C ILE A 98 -23.80 -21.82 -30.88
N LEU A 99 -22.94 -20.95 -31.42
CA LEU A 99 -23.28 -20.10 -32.58
C LEU A 99 -23.20 -20.82 -33.93
N LEU A 100 -22.29 -21.78 -34.10
CA LEU A 100 -22.11 -22.52 -35.36
C LEU A 100 -23.04 -23.72 -35.47
N ASP A 101 -23.11 -24.55 -34.42
CA ASP A 101 -23.76 -25.86 -34.49
C ASP A 101 -25.14 -25.86 -33.80
N GLY A 102 -25.47 -24.81 -33.04
CA GLY A 102 -26.72 -24.74 -32.27
C GLY A 102 -26.81 -25.81 -31.17
N GLN A 103 -25.68 -26.43 -30.82
CA GLN A 103 -25.57 -27.48 -29.82
C GLN A 103 -24.61 -27.03 -28.72
N ALA A 104 -24.91 -27.43 -27.48
CA ALA A 104 -24.00 -27.26 -26.35
C ALA A 104 -23.82 -28.59 -25.60
N GLY A 105 -22.89 -28.60 -24.66
CA GLY A 105 -22.78 -29.68 -23.69
C GLY A 105 -24.03 -29.80 -22.80
N THR A 106 -24.21 -30.97 -22.20
CA THR A 106 -25.32 -31.29 -21.29
C THR A 106 -25.32 -30.36 -20.08
N VAL A 107 -24.14 -30.01 -19.55
CA VAL A 107 -23.99 -29.14 -18.38
C VAL A 107 -24.52 -27.75 -18.68
N ILE A 108 -24.18 -27.21 -19.87
CA ILE A 108 -24.67 -25.90 -20.34
C ILE A 108 -26.19 -25.92 -20.49
N ALA A 109 -26.75 -26.99 -21.09
CA ALA A 109 -28.19 -27.11 -21.29
C ALA A 109 -28.97 -27.21 -19.96
N VAL A 110 -28.44 -27.93 -18.96
CA VAL A 110 -29.06 -28.05 -17.63
C VAL A 110 -29.07 -26.71 -16.91
N ILE A 111 -27.95 -25.99 -16.91
CA ILE A 111 -27.87 -24.66 -16.27
C ILE A 111 -28.75 -23.64 -17.01
N GLY A 112 -28.77 -23.69 -18.34
CA GLY A 112 -29.63 -22.84 -19.16
C GLY A 112 -31.11 -23.01 -18.84
N LYS A 113 -31.58 -24.25 -18.67
CA LYS A 113 -32.97 -24.55 -18.24
C LYS A 113 -33.31 -23.99 -16.87
N GLY A 114 -32.36 -23.91 -15.94
CA GLY A 114 -32.59 -23.34 -14.62
C GLY A 114 -32.76 -21.81 -14.60
N VAL A 115 -32.22 -21.13 -15.62
CA VAL A 115 -32.16 -19.66 -15.68
C VAL A 115 -33.19 -19.10 -16.68
N TYR A 116 -33.49 -19.83 -17.74
CA TYR A 116 -34.44 -19.43 -18.76
C TYR A 116 -35.89 -19.62 -18.27
N ALA A 117 -36.56 -18.52 -17.93
CA ALA A 117 -37.95 -18.49 -17.48
C ALA A 117 -38.96 -18.23 -18.61
N GLY A 118 -38.65 -18.62 -19.86
CA GLY A 118 -39.55 -18.44 -21.00
C GLY A 118 -39.63 -17.01 -21.56
N SER A 119 -38.83 -16.06 -21.05
CA SER A 119 -38.75 -14.70 -21.59
C SER A 119 -37.31 -14.32 -21.93
N TYR A 120 -37.09 -14.02 -23.22
CA TYR A 120 -35.82 -13.56 -23.77
C TYR A 120 -35.31 -12.28 -23.10
N VAL A 121 -36.19 -11.30 -22.90
CA VAL A 121 -35.82 -9.97 -22.36
C VAL A 121 -35.35 -10.07 -20.91
N TRP A 122 -36.06 -10.83 -20.08
CA TRP A 122 -35.70 -11.06 -18.68
C TRP A 122 -34.32 -11.69 -18.55
N MET A 123 -34.02 -12.67 -19.41
CA MET A 123 -32.74 -13.34 -19.45
C MET A 123 -31.60 -12.40 -19.88
N LEU A 124 -31.80 -11.56 -20.89
CA LEU A 124 -30.79 -10.56 -21.28
C LEU A 124 -30.49 -9.58 -20.15
N MET A 125 -31.51 -9.10 -19.44
CA MET A 125 -31.32 -8.17 -18.32
C MET A 125 -30.49 -8.80 -17.19
N ILE A 126 -30.84 -10.01 -16.76
CA ILE A 126 -30.17 -10.64 -15.61
C ILE A 126 -28.70 -10.97 -15.92
N LEU A 127 -28.40 -11.40 -17.14
CA LEU A 127 -27.04 -11.67 -17.60
C LEU A 127 -26.22 -10.38 -17.72
N SER A 128 -26.80 -9.32 -18.29
CA SER A 128 -26.11 -8.05 -18.48
C SER A 128 -25.77 -7.39 -17.15
N ILE A 129 -26.73 -7.34 -16.21
CA ILE A 129 -26.50 -6.80 -14.87
C ILE A 129 -25.46 -7.64 -14.12
N SER A 130 -25.58 -8.96 -14.18
CA SER A 130 -24.65 -9.86 -13.52
C SER A 130 -23.24 -9.71 -14.08
N ALA A 131 -23.05 -9.59 -15.39
CA ALA A 131 -21.74 -9.35 -16.00
C ALA A 131 -21.06 -8.08 -15.49
N VAL A 132 -21.82 -6.98 -15.34
CA VAL A 132 -21.30 -5.73 -14.77
C VAL A 132 -20.90 -5.91 -13.30
N ILE A 133 -21.74 -6.55 -12.50
CA ILE A 133 -21.44 -6.82 -11.08
C ILE A 133 -20.14 -7.64 -10.96
N VAL A 134 -20.00 -8.70 -11.74
CA VAL A 134 -18.77 -9.53 -11.75
C VAL A 134 -17.55 -8.70 -12.11
N TRP A 135 -17.65 -7.85 -13.14
CA TRP A 135 -16.53 -7.00 -13.55
C TRP A 135 -16.10 -6.02 -12.45
N VAL A 136 -17.06 -5.36 -11.79
CA VAL A 136 -16.77 -4.41 -10.69
C VAL A 136 -16.10 -5.13 -9.51
N ILE A 137 -16.58 -6.31 -9.13
CA ILE A 137 -15.99 -7.12 -8.05
C ILE A 137 -14.56 -7.54 -8.43
N MET A 138 -14.33 -8.02 -9.66
CA MET A 138 -13.01 -8.40 -10.16
C MET A 138 -12.02 -7.24 -10.08
N PHE A 139 -12.42 -6.06 -10.56
CA PHE A 139 -11.56 -4.90 -10.57
C PHE A 139 -11.16 -4.45 -9.16
N THR A 140 -12.14 -4.44 -8.25
CA THR A 140 -11.91 -4.09 -6.85
C THR A 140 -10.97 -5.09 -6.17
N ALA A 141 -11.14 -6.40 -6.45
CA ALA A 141 -10.26 -7.44 -5.94
C ALA A 141 -8.81 -7.25 -6.43
N VAL A 142 -8.62 -7.01 -7.73
CA VAL A 142 -7.29 -6.79 -8.33
C VAL A 142 -6.57 -5.60 -7.71
N ARG A 143 -7.26 -4.46 -7.55
CA ARG A 143 -6.66 -3.27 -6.91
C ARG A 143 -6.15 -3.56 -5.51
N ARG A 144 -6.89 -4.34 -4.72
CA ARG A 144 -6.49 -4.74 -3.36
C ARG A 144 -5.25 -5.63 -3.38
N ILE A 145 -5.18 -6.60 -4.30
CA ILE A 145 -4.00 -7.46 -4.48
C ILE A 145 -2.75 -6.62 -4.76
N VAL A 146 -2.83 -5.73 -5.76
CA VAL A 146 -1.70 -4.94 -6.22
C VAL A 146 -1.21 -4.00 -5.12
N LYS A 147 -2.13 -3.34 -4.40
CA LYS A 147 -1.78 -2.49 -3.25
C LYS A 147 -1.09 -3.28 -2.15
N ALA A 148 -1.63 -4.46 -1.79
CA ALA A 148 -1.05 -5.31 -0.76
C ALA A 148 0.35 -5.82 -1.15
N ALA A 149 0.54 -6.21 -2.41
CA ALA A 149 1.84 -6.67 -2.91
C ALA A 149 2.87 -5.54 -2.94
N ALA A 150 2.49 -4.34 -3.41
CA ALA A 150 3.37 -3.17 -3.40
C ALA A 150 3.78 -2.81 -1.96
N LYS A 151 2.82 -2.76 -1.04
CA LYS A 151 3.07 -2.49 0.38
C LYS A 151 4.04 -3.51 0.99
N PHE A 152 3.83 -4.79 0.72
CA PHE A 152 4.72 -5.83 1.23
C PHE A 152 6.15 -5.69 0.70
N LEU A 153 6.30 -5.45 -0.61
CA LEU A 153 7.61 -5.37 -1.26
C LEU A 153 8.39 -4.11 -0.89
N VAL A 154 7.70 -2.97 -0.78
CA VAL A 154 8.32 -1.66 -0.54
C VAL A 154 8.53 -1.42 0.96
N GLU A 155 7.55 -1.74 1.80
CA GLU A 155 7.61 -1.36 3.22
C GLU A 155 8.03 -2.54 4.10
N ILE A 156 7.42 -3.72 3.94
CA ILE A 156 7.51 -4.78 4.96
C ILE A 156 8.73 -5.68 4.78
N MET A 157 9.05 -6.07 3.55
CA MET A 157 10.15 -6.97 3.26
C MET A 157 11.50 -6.43 3.76
N PRO A 158 11.88 -5.15 3.54
CA PRO A 158 13.11 -4.59 4.08
C PRO A 158 13.15 -4.62 5.61
N ILE A 159 12.05 -4.27 6.27
CA ILE A 159 11.94 -4.28 7.74
C ILE A 159 12.20 -5.69 8.29
N LYS A 160 11.60 -6.73 7.70
CA LYS A 160 11.83 -8.13 8.10
C LYS A 160 13.30 -8.54 7.94
N LEU A 161 13.96 -8.10 6.87
CA LEU A 161 15.37 -8.44 6.61
C LEU A 161 16.33 -7.73 7.57
N VAL A 162 16.06 -6.46 7.90
CA VAL A 162 16.82 -5.71 8.91
C VAL A 162 16.63 -6.33 10.30
N GLY A 163 15.41 -6.74 10.66
CA GLY A 163 15.14 -7.47 11.90
C GLY A 163 15.98 -8.73 12.04
N VAL A 164 16.02 -9.58 11.01
CA VAL A 164 16.89 -10.78 11.00
C VAL A 164 18.38 -10.43 11.14
N GLY A 165 18.82 -9.31 10.54
CA GLY A 165 20.19 -8.82 10.69
C GLY A 165 20.52 -8.36 12.11
N SER A 166 19.58 -7.66 12.75
CA SER A 166 19.69 -7.20 14.14
C SER A 166 19.73 -8.38 15.10
N ASP A 167 18.81 -9.33 14.97
CA ASP A 167 18.73 -10.49 15.87
C ASP A 167 19.96 -11.39 15.76
N LEU A 168 20.53 -11.53 14.56
CA LEU A 168 21.78 -12.26 14.34
C LEU A 168 22.98 -11.53 14.96
N SER A 169 23.00 -10.21 14.89
CA SER A 169 24.07 -9.38 15.46
C SER A 169 24.00 -9.31 16.99
N ALA A 170 22.79 -9.36 17.55
CA ALA A 170 22.54 -9.46 19.00
C ALA A 170 22.77 -10.88 19.56
N GLY A 171 23.00 -11.87 18.70
CA GLY A 171 23.18 -13.27 19.11
C GLY A 171 21.90 -13.98 19.55
N ALA A 172 20.73 -13.39 19.32
CA ALA A 172 19.43 -13.97 19.66
C ALA A 172 19.07 -15.17 18.77
N ILE A 173 19.59 -15.20 17.53
CA ILE A 173 19.40 -16.29 16.56
C ILE A 173 20.73 -16.80 16.01
N THR A 174 20.76 -18.07 15.63
CA THR A 174 21.93 -18.69 15.00
C THR A 174 22.06 -18.32 13.51
N LYS A 175 23.26 -18.47 12.92
CA LYS A 175 23.47 -18.27 11.47
C LYS A 175 22.57 -19.16 10.61
N THR A 176 22.30 -20.38 11.07
CA THR A 176 21.43 -21.35 10.39
C THR A 176 19.96 -20.93 10.43
N GLU A 177 19.48 -20.42 11.58
CA GLU A 177 18.12 -19.88 11.68
C GLU A 177 17.94 -18.62 10.84
N ALA A 178 18.90 -17.69 10.90
CA ALA A 178 18.88 -16.49 10.07
C ALA A 178 18.80 -16.80 8.56
N ALA A 179 19.47 -17.87 8.11
CA ALA A 179 19.36 -18.34 6.73
C ALA A 179 17.95 -18.86 6.40
N ASN A 180 17.36 -19.69 7.27
CA ASN A 180 16.00 -20.22 7.10
C ASN A 180 14.94 -19.10 7.09
N LEU A 181 15.09 -18.09 7.95
CA LEU A 181 14.19 -16.94 8.00
C LEU A 181 14.28 -16.12 6.69
N ARG A 182 15.49 -15.87 6.18
CA ARG A 182 15.69 -15.21 4.89
C ARG A 182 15.08 -15.99 3.75
N GLU A 183 15.18 -17.32 3.76
CA GLU A 183 14.52 -18.18 2.76
C GLU A 183 12.99 -18.05 2.83
N LYS A 184 12.41 -18.01 4.04
CA LYS A 184 10.97 -17.79 4.24
C LYS A 184 10.53 -16.44 3.68
N ILE A 185 11.27 -15.37 3.98
CA ILE A 185 11.02 -14.02 3.42
C ILE A 185 11.14 -14.03 1.90
N ALA A 186 12.12 -14.75 1.33
CA ALA A 186 12.28 -14.89 -0.12
C ALA A 186 11.08 -15.62 -0.76
N LYS A 187 10.54 -16.66 -0.12
CA LYS A 187 9.32 -17.35 -0.58
C LYS A 187 8.10 -16.44 -0.52
N GLU A 188 7.94 -15.64 0.54
CA GLU A 188 6.88 -14.63 0.64
C GLU A 188 6.99 -13.57 -0.47
N LYS A 189 8.20 -13.04 -0.71
CA LYS A 189 8.47 -12.12 -1.82
C LYS A 189 8.03 -12.71 -3.16
N GLN A 190 8.44 -13.95 -3.43
CA GLN A 190 8.08 -14.64 -4.69
C GLN A 190 6.56 -14.82 -4.82
N PHE A 191 5.87 -15.12 -3.72
CA PHE A 191 4.41 -15.22 -3.71
C PHE A 191 3.74 -13.91 -4.12
N TYR A 192 4.10 -12.78 -3.50
CA TYR A 192 3.51 -11.47 -3.83
C TYR A 192 3.85 -11.00 -5.25
N LEU A 193 5.05 -11.32 -5.75
CA LEU A 193 5.42 -11.09 -7.16
C LEU A 193 4.54 -11.90 -8.12
N ASN A 194 4.44 -13.21 -7.90
CA ASN A 194 3.61 -14.10 -8.72
C ASN A 194 2.13 -13.71 -8.67
N MET A 195 1.65 -13.30 -7.49
CA MET A 195 0.27 -12.85 -7.28
C MET A 195 -0.02 -11.55 -8.05
N THR A 196 0.93 -10.61 -8.13
CA THR A 196 0.77 -9.38 -8.93
C THR A 196 0.59 -9.72 -10.42
N GLY A 197 1.34 -10.70 -10.93
CA GLY A 197 1.16 -11.21 -12.30
C GLY A 197 -0.22 -11.85 -12.51
N ALA A 198 -0.62 -12.72 -11.58
CA ALA A 198 -1.92 -13.37 -11.61
C ALA A 198 -3.09 -12.37 -11.53
N ALA A 199 -2.95 -11.29 -10.76
CA ALA A 199 -3.94 -10.22 -10.64
C ALA A 199 -4.16 -9.45 -11.96
N LYS A 200 -3.10 -9.24 -12.75
CA LYS A 200 -3.24 -8.65 -14.09
C LYS A 200 -4.09 -9.54 -15.01
N LEU A 201 -3.88 -10.86 -14.96
CA LEU A 201 -4.68 -11.81 -15.73
C LEU A 201 -6.14 -11.84 -15.26
N LEU A 202 -6.38 -11.74 -13.94
CA LEU A 202 -7.72 -11.64 -13.37
C LEU A 202 -8.48 -10.39 -13.85
N TYR A 203 -7.77 -9.27 -14.05
CA TYR A 203 -8.35 -8.07 -14.64
C TYR A 203 -8.79 -8.28 -16.10
N CYS A 204 -7.91 -8.85 -16.92
CA CYS A 204 -8.21 -9.17 -18.32
C CYS A 204 -9.37 -10.18 -18.44
N ASP A 205 -9.42 -11.15 -17.53
CA ASP A 205 -10.46 -12.17 -17.45
C ASP A 205 -11.84 -11.57 -17.17
N GLY A 206 -11.95 -10.60 -16.26
CA GLY A 206 -13.21 -9.88 -16.01
C GLY A 206 -13.74 -9.17 -17.26
N ALA A 207 -12.87 -8.51 -18.02
CA ALA A 207 -13.24 -7.86 -19.28
C ALA A 207 -13.65 -8.88 -20.36
N LEU A 208 -12.91 -9.98 -20.47
CA LEU A 208 -13.20 -11.05 -21.44
C LEU A 208 -14.50 -11.80 -21.12
N ALA A 209 -14.80 -12.04 -19.84
CA ALA A 209 -16.06 -12.63 -19.41
C ALA A 209 -17.25 -11.74 -19.83
N GLY A 210 -17.13 -10.42 -19.62
CA GLY A 210 -18.12 -9.45 -20.10
C GLY A 210 -18.27 -9.47 -21.63
N LEU A 211 -17.16 -9.58 -22.37
CA LEU A 211 -17.16 -9.68 -23.83
C LEU A 211 -17.84 -10.97 -24.31
N ILE A 212 -17.57 -12.11 -23.68
CA ILE A 212 -18.22 -13.39 -24.00
C ILE A 212 -19.73 -13.30 -23.78
N VAL A 213 -20.18 -12.72 -22.66
CA VAL A 213 -21.62 -12.49 -22.41
C VAL A 213 -22.20 -11.56 -23.47
N MET A 214 -21.52 -10.46 -23.79
CA MET A 214 -21.94 -9.54 -24.87
C MET A 214 -22.03 -10.24 -26.22
N ALA A 215 -21.08 -11.12 -26.56
CA ALA A 215 -21.11 -11.90 -27.80
C ALA A 215 -22.33 -12.82 -27.83
N PHE A 216 -22.73 -13.41 -26.71
CA PHE A 216 -23.99 -14.15 -26.62
C PHE A 216 -25.19 -13.22 -26.76
N VAL A 217 -25.27 -12.10 -26.04
CA VAL A 217 -26.40 -11.15 -26.13
C VAL A 217 -26.60 -10.65 -27.56
N VAL A 218 -25.52 -10.25 -28.24
CA VAL A 218 -25.56 -9.78 -29.64
C VAL A 218 -25.88 -10.94 -30.58
N GLY A 219 -25.20 -12.08 -30.44
CA GLY A 219 -25.40 -13.26 -31.28
C GLY A 219 -26.84 -13.76 -31.21
N GLN A 220 -27.42 -13.85 -30.02
CA GLN A 220 -28.82 -14.20 -29.83
C GLN A 220 -29.78 -13.19 -30.47
N SER A 221 -29.50 -11.90 -30.36
CA SER A 221 -30.34 -10.85 -30.93
C SER A 221 -30.34 -10.92 -32.46
N VAL A 222 -29.18 -11.17 -33.06
CA VAL A 222 -29.03 -11.34 -34.51
C VAL A 222 -29.72 -12.62 -34.98
N VAL A 223 -29.50 -13.77 -34.31
CA VAL A 223 -30.17 -15.04 -34.64
C VAL A 223 -31.68 -14.93 -34.49
N SER A 224 -32.18 -14.29 -33.43
CA SER A 224 -33.62 -14.05 -33.22
C SER A 224 -34.24 -13.18 -34.31
N PHE A 225 -33.48 -12.21 -34.83
CA PHE A 225 -33.92 -11.35 -35.93
C PHE A 225 -33.91 -12.10 -37.28
N LEU A 226 -32.89 -12.90 -37.55
CA LEU A 226 -32.72 -13.65 -38.80
C LEU A 226 -33.66 -14.87 -38.89
N ASN A 227 -33.88 -15.58 -37.79
CA ASN A 227 -34.76 -16.77 -37.74
C ASN A 227 -36.26 -16.42 -37.75
N ARG A 228 -36.63 -15.15 -37.96
CA ARG A 228 -38.02 -14.75 -38.20
C ARG A 228 -38.58 -15.32 -39.51
N SER A 229 -37.73 -15.92 -40.36
CA SER A 229 -38.10 -16.41 -41.70
C SER A 229 -37.47 -17.76 -42.13
N SER A 230 -36.88 -18.58 -41.25
CA SER A 230 -36.27 -19.88 -41.64
C SER A 230 -36.47 -21.02 -40.63
N GLU A 231 -36.45 -22.27 -41.13
CA GLU A 231 -36.57 -23.55 -40.38
C GLU A 231 -35.30 -23.96 -39.61
N THR A 232 -34.32 -23.06 -39.45
CA THR A 232 -33.01 -23.39 -38.87
C THR A 232 -32.98 -23.13 -37.37
N VAL A 233 -33.07 -24.20 -36.56
CA VAL A 233 -32.91 -24.29 -35.09
C VAL A 233 -33.63 -23.17 -34.29
N ALA A 234 -34.64 -23.56 -33.51
CA ALA A 234 -35.47 -22.63 -32.74
C ALA A 234 -34.64 -21.60 -31.95
N ALA A 235 -34.98 -20.31 -32.09
CA ALA A 235 -34.31 -19.19 -31.41
C ALA A 235 -34.24 -19.39 -29.88
N ASP A 236 -35.25 -20.07 -29.31
CA ASP A 236 -35.30 -20.45 -27.90
C ASP A 236 -34.16 -21.40 -27.50
N THR A 237 -33.70 -22.27 -28.40
CA THR A 237 -32.60 -23.21 -28.13
C THR A 237 -31.27 -22.47 -28.00
N TYR A 238 -30.98 -21.55 -28.93
CA TYR A 238 -29.79 -20.71 -28.84
C TYR A 238 -29.83 -19.86 -27.56
N THR A 239 -31.00 -19.28 -27.26
CA THR A 239 -31.22 -18.43 -26.09
C THR A 239 -30.93 -19.20 -24.80
N LEU A 240 -31.49 -20.41 -24.67
CA LEU A 240 -31.28 -21.30 -23.55
C LEU A 240 -29.80 -21.69 -23.37
N LEU A 241 -29.13 -22.10 -24.45
CA LEU A 241 -27.73 -22.54 -24.40
C LEU A 241 -26.78 -21.39 -24.11
N GLY A 242 -26.99 -20.22 -24.73
CA GLY A 242 -26.22 -19.00 -24.49
C GLY A 242 -26.35 -18.49 -23.06
N ALA A 243 -27.54 -18.62 -22.46
CA ALA A 243 -27.75 -18.30 -21.05
C ALA A 243 -26.96 -19.22 -20.13
N GLY A 244 -27.04 -20.54 -20.36
CA GLY A 244 -26.31 -21.52 -19.57
C GLY A 244 -24.81 -21.29 -19.59
N ALA A 245 -24.25 -21.03 -20.78
CA ALA A 245 -22.82 -20.75 -20.95
C ALA A 245 -22.40 -19.45 -20.26
N SER A 246 -23.22 -18.39 -20.36
CA SER A 246 -22.96 -17.12 -19.70
C SER A 246 -22.98 -17.25 -18.17
N VAL A 247 -23.96 -17.97 -17.61
CA VAL A 247 -24.04 -18.20 -16.16
C VAL A 247 -22.86 -19.02 -15.66
N LEU A 248 -22.41 -20.04 -16.41
CA LEU A 248 -21.22 -20.81 -16.05
C LEU A 248 -19.96 -19.95 -15.95
N VAL A 249 -19.74 -19.06 -16.92
CA VAL A 249 -18.64 -18.08 -16.89
C VAL A 249 -18.75 -17.17 -15.66
N LEU A 250 -19.95 -16.66 -15.36
CA LEU A 250 -20.17 -15.72 -14.27
C LEU A 250 -20.03 -16.38 -12.89
N VAL A 251 -20.60 -17.56 -12.68
CA VAL A 251 -20.52 -18.29 -11.41
C VAL A 251 -19.08 -18.61 -11.07
N THR A 252 -18.33 -19.20 -12.02
CA THR A 252 -16.91 -19.54 -11.81
C THR A 252 -16.04 -18.29 -11.58
N ALA A 253 -16.32 -17.19 -12.29
CA ALA A 253 -15.65 -15.91 -12.08
C ALA A 253 -15.88 -15.34 -10.67
N ILE A 254 -17.13 -15.29 -10.22
CA ILE A 254 -17.50 -14.81 -8.88
C ILE A 254 -16.85 -15.66 -7.80
N THR A 255 -16.85 -16.99 -7.97
CA THR A 255 -16.23 -17.90 -6.99
C THR A 255 -14.76 -17.57 -6.80
N VAL A 256 -13.99 -17.40 -7.89
CA VAL A 256 -12.56 -17.03 -7.82
C VAL A 256 -12.40 -15.61 -7.26
N ALA A 257 -13.28 -14.67 -7.62
CA ALA A 257 -13.30 -13.29 -7.12
C ALA A 257 -13.38 -13.21 -5.61
N LEU A 258 -14.43 -13.81 -5.06
CA LEU A 258 -14.76 -13.76 -3.65
C LEU A 258 -13.69 -14.47 -2.84
N THR A 259 -13.19 -15.59 -3.35
CA THR A 259 -12.12 -16.35 -2.72
C THR A 259 -10.83 -15.53 -2.63
N THR A 260 -10.43 -14.91 -3.74
CA THR A 260 -9.21 -14.11 -3.78
C THR A 260 -9.35 -12.87 -2.90
N ALA A 261 -10.52 -12.22 -2.91
CA ALA A 261 -10.82 -11.10 -2.02
C ALA A 261 -10.80 -11.51 -0.54
N HIS A 262 -11.35 -12.68 -0.20
CA HIS A 262 -11.34 -13.21 1.17
C HIS A 262 -9.92 -13.55 1.64
N LEU A 263 -9.12 -14.19 0.79
CA LEU A 263 -7.73 -14.56 1.10
C LEU A 263 -6.90 -13.35 1.54
N LEU A 264 -7.05 -12.23 0.84
CA LEU A 264 -6.32 -11.00 1.13
C LEU A 264 -6.92 -10.23 2.31
N GLY A 265 -8.18 -10.50 2.66
CA GLY A 265 -8.85 -9.88 3.80
C GLY A 265 -8.62 -10.60 5.12
N LYS A 266 -8.06 -11.82 5.10
CA LYS A 266 -7.67 -12.55 6.31
C LYS A 266 -6.53 -11.82 7.03
N SER A 267 -6.71 -11.51 8.31
CA SER A 267 -5.76 -10.79 9.19
C SER A 267 -4.32 -11.34 9.24
N THR A 268 -4.08 -12.55 8.73
CA THR A 268 -2.76 -13.17 8.60
C THR A 268 -2.06 -12.85 7.25
N LEU A 269 -2.79 -12.24 6.31
CA LEU A 269 -2.38 -11.91 4.93
C LEU A 269 -2.72 -10.45 4.56
N SER A 270 -3.86 -9.92 5.00
CA SER A 270 -4.08 -8.48 5.12
C SER A 270 -3.26 -7.97 6.27
N ILE A 271 -2.41 -7.02 5.93
CA ILE A 271 -1.87 -6.03 6.84
C ILE A 271 -3.07 -5.20 7.32
N SER A 272 -3.79 -5.68 8.33
CA SER A 272 -4.56 -4.78 9.18
C SER A 272 -3.53 -3.89 9.86
N THR A 273 -3.64 -2.60 9.57
CA THR A 273 -3.10 -1.48 10.36
C THR A 273 -2.04 -1.89 11.38
N ALA A 274 -0.77 -1.61 11.04
CA ALA A 274 0.35 -1.69 11.97
C ALA A 274 0.07 -0.96 13.30
N GLN A 275 -0.90 -0.03 13.33
CA GLN A 275 -1.43 0.61 14.54
C GLN A 275 -2.17 -0.35 15.50
N GLU A 276 -3.15 -1.14 15.02
CA GLU A 276 -3.94 -2.04 15.90
C GLU A 276 -3.13 -3.26 16.37
N GLN A 277 -2.18 -3.72 15.56
CA GLN A 277 -1.27 -4.79 15.96
C GLN A 277 -0.08 -4.27 16.76
N SER A 278 0.42 -3.04 16.60
CA SER A 278 1.45 -2.49 17.49
C SER A 278 0.92 -2.37 18.92
N GLU A 279 -0.29 -1.84 19.09
CA GLU A 279 -0.93 -1.72 20.42
C GLU A 279 -1.22 -3.07 21.09
N LYS A 280 -1.54 -4.12 20.32
CA LYS A 280 -1.73 -5.49 20.86
C LYS A 280 -0.43 -6.32 20.94
N ARG A 281 0.56 -6.12 20.06
CA ARG A 281 1.81 -6.92 19.97
C ARG A 281 2.93 -6.41 20.86
N ALA A 282 2.96 -5.11 21.21
CA ALA A 282 3.86 -4.55 22.23
C ALA A 282 3.65 -5.17 23.63
N SER A 283 2.55 -5.91 23.84
CA SER A 283 2.24 -6.50 25.14
C SER A 283 2.90 -7.85 25.45
N LYS A 284 3.62 -8.50 24.50
CA LYS A 284 4.27 -9.80 24.80
C LYS A 284 5.61 -9.59 25.52
N LYS A 285 5.47 -9.27 26.81
CA LYS A 285 6.53 -9.10 27.81
C LYS A 285 7.02 -10.46 28.28
N VAL A 286 8.31 -10.75 28.11
CA VAL A 286 8.94 -11.95 28.70
C VAL A 286 9.60 -11.53 30.01
N GLN A 287 9.21 -12.17 31.12
CA GLN A 287 9.86 -11.98 32.41
C GLN A 287 11.12 -12.83 32.46
N ILE A 288 12.27 -12.17 32.58
CA ILE A 288 13.56 -12.82 32.82
C ILE A 288 13.86 -12.64 34.31
N VAL A 289 13.93 -13.76 35.04
CA VAL A 289 14.29 -13.76 36.46
C VAL A 289 15.81 -13.90 36.56
N SER A 290 16.48 -12.90 37.13
CA SER A 290 17.91 -12.96 37.41
C SER A 290 18.20 -13.93 38.56
N GLU A 291 18.97 -14.99 38.29
CA GLU A 291 19.25 -16.08 39.24
C GLU A 291 20.13 -15.64 40.44
N GLN A 292 20.77 -14.46 40.39
CA GLN A 292 21.67 -13.97 41.45
C GLN A 292 21.07 -12.87 42.33
N THR A 293 20.02 -12.18 41.89
CA THR A 293 19.41 -11.06 42.65
C THR A 293 17.92 -11.26 42.94
N GLY A 294 17.24 -12.21 42.27
CA GLY A 294 15.81 -12.42 42.44
C GLY A 294 14.93 -11.32 41.85
N ASP A 295 15.52 -10.35 41.14
CA ASP A 295 14.77 -9.28 40.49
C ASP A 295 14.21 -9.74 39.14
N GLU A 296 12.95 -9.40 38.91
CA GLU A 296 12.20 -9.65 37.67
C GLU A 296 12.43 -8.51 36.69
N GLU A 297 13.13 -8.74 35.58
CA GLU A 297 13.22 -7.78 34.48
C GLU A 297 12.30 -8.18 33.33
N THR A 298 11.53 -7.22 32.86
CA THR A 298 10.54 -7.43 31.81
C THR A 298 11.12 -6.95 30.49
N VAL A 299 11.52 -7.86 29.60
CA VAL A 299 12.09 -7.52 28.29
C VAL A 299 10.99 -7.57 27.23
N GLU A 300 10.87 -6.48 26.48
CA GLU A 300 9.89 -6.32 25.40
C GLU A 300 10.52 -6.78 24.08
N LEU A 301 9.93 -7.80 23.46
CA LEU A 301 10.41 -8.34 22.19
C LEU A 301 10.02 -7.42 21.03
N LEU A 302 11.00 -6.81 20.36
CA LEU A 302 10.76 -5.94 19.20
C LEU A 302 10.12 -6.69 18.01
N ASN A 303 10.23 -8.02 17.93
CA ASN A 303 9.73 -8.79 16.79
C ASN A 303 9.18 -10.19 17.20
N PRO A 304 7.93 -10.26 17.71
CA PRO A 304 7.38 -11.50 18.27
C PRO A 304 7.07 -12.59 17.23
N ASP A 305 7.05 -12.26 15.94
CA ASP A 305 6.81 -13.22 14.84
C ASP A 305 7.93 -14.27 14.70
N PHE A 306 9.09 -14.04 15.33
CA PHE A 306 10.28 -14.89 15.23
C PHE A 306 10.63 -15.63 16.53
N ALA A 307 9.84 -15.45 17.59
CA ALA A 307 10.08 -16.02 18.92
C ALA A 307 9.56 -17.45 19.13
N GLU A 308 9.24 -18.19 18.05
CA GLU A 308 8.91 -19.62 18.12
C GLU A 308 10.16 -20.49 17.90
N VAL A 309 11.22 -20.28 18.69
CA VAL A 309 12.27 -21.31 18.88
C VAL A 309 12.70 -21.35 20.35
N SER A 310 12.31 -22.44 21.01
CA SER A 310 12.70 -22.98 22.32
C SER A 310 13.16 -22.01 23.43
N ALA A 311 12.40 -22.01 24.52
CA ALA A 311 12.64 -21.30 25.79
C ALA A 311 13.98 -21.64 26.51
N ASP A 312 14.80 -22.54 25.96
CA ASP A 312 16.04 -23.01 26.57
C ASP A 312 17.26 -22.11 26.30
N THR A 313 17.20 -21.24 25.28
CA THR A 313 18.36 -20.42 24.86
C THR A 313 18.56 -19.16 25.72
N ILE A 314 17.55 -18.74 26.49
CA ILE A 314 17.53 -17.41 27.17
C ILE A 314 18.41 -17.37 28.44
N LYS A 315 18.88 -18.51 28.98
CA LYS A 315 19.65 -18.55 30.23
C LYS A 315 21.15 -18.21 30.10
N ALA A 316 21.69 -18.10 28.89
CA ALA A 316 23.14 -18.15 28.68
C ALA A 316 23.87 -16.82 28.44
N ALA A 317 23.18 -15.69 28.29
CA ALA A 317 23.82 -14.43 27.86
C ALA A 317 23.68 -13.31 28.91
N VAL A 318 24.51 -13.36 29.95
CA VAL A 318 24.72 -12.22 30.87
C VAL A 318 26.22 -11.97 31.05
N LYS A 319 26.68 -10.78 30.66
CA LYS A 319 27.86 -10.13 31.24
C LYS A 319 27.70 -8.59 31.13
N PRO A 320 27.97 -7.80 32.20
CA PRO A 320 27.57 -6.40 32.28
C PRO A 320 28.66 -5.43 31.81
N GLU A 321 28.24 -4.31 31.20
CA GLU A 321 29.01 -3.06 31.07
C GLU A 321 28.13 -1.84 31.46
N PRO A 322 28.73 -0.70 31.84
CA PRO A 322 28.13 0.27 32.76
C PRO A 322 27.19 1.28 32.10
N LYS A 323 26.17 1.69 32.86
CA LYS A 323 25.13 2.69 32.54
C LYS A 323 25.68 4.10 32.26
N PRO A 324 25.11 4.82 31.28
CA PRO A 324 24.86 6.25 31.38
C PRO A 324 23.39 6.54 31.74
N GLU A 325 23.18 7.74 32.28
CA GLU A 325 21.98 8.22 32.96
C GLU A 325 20.80 8.49 32.03
N LYS A 326 19.59 8.42 32.61
CA LYS A 326 18.29 8.50 31.95
C LYS A 326 18.00 9.91 31.39
N GLU A 327 17.64 10.00 30.11
CA GLU A 327 16.74 11.03 29.60
C GLU A 327 15.64 10.37 28.75
N SER A 328 14.41 10.43 29.23
CA SER A 328 13.22 9.95 28.54
C SER A 328 12.80 10.97 27.49
N ILE A 329 12.98 10.64 26.22
CA ILE A 329 12.34 11.36 25.11
C ILE A 329 10.89 10.88 25.08
N VAL A 330 9.96 11.73 25.50
CA VAL A 330 8.53 11.45 25.36
C VAL A 330 8.06 12.03 24.03
N SER A 331 7.86 11.15 23.05
CA SER A 331 7.14 11.46 21.81
C SER A 331 5.64 11.43 22.09
N PHE A 332 5.01 12.60 22.20
CA PHE A 332 3.55 12.70 22.23
C PHE A 332 3.03 13.02 20.83
N GLU A 333 2.32 12.06 20.24
CA GLU A 333 1.51 12.23 19.02
C GLU A 333 0.14 12.85 19.41
N PRO A 334 -0.41 13.78 18.63
CA PRO A 334 -1.75 14.32 18.89
C PRO A 334 -2.84 13.30 18.51
N VAL A 335 -3.77 13.07 19.44
CA VAL A 335 -4.92 12.15 19.29
C VAL A 335 -6.03 12.85 18.47
N VAL A 336 -6.58 12.17 17.47
CA VAL A 336 -7.72 12.63 16.65
C VAL A 336 -8.99 11.86 17.05
N GLU A 337 -10.04 12.56 17.46
CA GLU A 337 -11.40 12.01 17.70
C GLU A 337 -12.43 12.64 16.72
N PRO A 338 -13.57 11.98 16.44
CA PRO A 338 -14.44 12.32 15.31
C PRO A 338 -15.29 13.59 15.52
N VAL A 339 -15.49 14.34 14.43
CA VAL A 339 -16.11 15.68 14.35
C VAL A 339 -17.64 15.65 14.45
N VAL A 340 -18.22 16.55 15.27
CA VAL A 340 -19.65 16.95 15.25
C VAL A 340 -19.76 18.43 14.85
N GLU A 341 -20.61 18.74 13.87
CA GLU A 341 -20.85 20.11 13.38
C GLU A 341 -21.69 20.96 14.33
N THR A 342 -21.32 22.24 14.54
CA THR A 342 -22.29 23.33 14.67
C THR A 342 -21.73 24.73 14.31
N VAL A 343 -22.50 25.42 13.45
CA VAL A 343 -22.91 26.85 13.27
C VAL A 343 -21.97 28.04 13.61
N ALA A 344 -22.14 29.10 12.80
CA ALA A 344 -21.21 30.18 12.43
C ALA A 344 -21.26 31.53 13.22
N THR A 345 -20.07 32.15 13.34
CA THR A 345 -19.69 33.60 13.16
C THR A 345 -20.20 34.68 14.16
N PRO A 346 -19.53 35.85 14.38
CA PRO A 346 -18.84 36.66 13.34
C PRO A 346 -17.59 37.53 13.66
N LYS A 347 -16.80 37.72 12.58
CA LYS A 347 -16.06 38.89 12.07
C LYS A 347 -15.25 39.80 13.02
N SER A 348 -13.93 39.64 12.98
CA SER A 348 -12.94 40.73 12.87
C SER A 348 -11.65 40.21 12.19
N VAL A 349 -11.05 41.04 11.33
CA VAL A 349 -9.76 40.90 10.61
C VAL A 349 -9.11 39.50 10.65
N GLN A 350 -9.41 38.64 9.67
CA GLN A 350 -9.01 37.22 9.69
C GLN A 350 -7.50 37.03 9.46
N VAL A 351 -6.73 37.00 10.56
CA VAL A 351 -5.59 36.09 10.68
C VAL A 351 -6.15 34.69 10.44
N GLY A 352 -5.63 33.97 9.44
CA GLY A 352 -6.12 32.62 9.13
C GLY A 352 -5.75 31.67 10.28
N VAL A 353 -6.76 31.09 10.93
CA VAL A 353 -6.55 30.01 11.90
C VAL A 353 -6.56 28.68 11.15
N ILE A 354 -5.59 27.80 11.44
CA ILE A 354 -5.57 26.42 10.96
C ILE A 354 -6.02 25.53 12.13
N ASP A 355 -7.32 25.29 12.23
CA ASP A 355 -7.99 24.55 13.31
C ASP A 355 -8.78 23.32 12.83
N LYS A 356 -9.15 23.29 11.53
CA LYS A 356 -9.90 22.20 10.90
C LYS A 356 -9.03 21.38 9.96
N PHE A 357 -8.80 20.12 10.30
CA PHE A 357 -8.09 19.12 9.51
C PHE A 357 -8.74 17.76 9.73
N ASP A 358 -8.91 16.99 8.65
CA ASP A 358 -9.58 15.69 8.70
C ASP A 358 -8.62 14.57 9.13
N ASP A 359 -7.33 14.76 8.86
CA ASP A 359 -6.24 13.83 9.12
C ASP A 359 -4.94 14.63 9.41
N ILE A 360 -3.95 13.98 10.01
CA ILE A 360 -2.64 14.57 10.35
C ILE A 360 -1.87 14.96 9.07
N ASP A 361 -1.97 14.16 8.01
CA ASP A 361 -1.36 14.47 6.72
C ASP A 361 -2.00 15.72 6.09
N ASP A 362 -3.33 15.88 6.21
CA ASP A 362 -4.06 17.08 5.75
C ASP A 362 -3.65 18.33 6.55
N TYR A 363 -3.31 18.19 7.83
CA TYR A 363 -2.76 19.27 8.65
C TYR A 363 -1.40 19.76 8.12
N TYR A 364 -0.47 18.84 7.85
CA TYR A 364 0.83 19.20 7.28
C TYR A 364 0.70 19.77 5.86
N ASP A 365 -0.19 19.22 5.03
CA ASP A 365 -0.47 19.72 3.68
C ASP A 365 -1.04 21.14 3.70
N LYS A 366 -1.92 21.47 4.66
CA LYS A 366 -2.45 22.82 4.82
C LYS A 366 -1.38 23.84 5.22
N ILE A 367 -0.45 23.46 6.10
CA ILE A 367 0.67 24.34 6.50
C ILE A 367 1.65 24.49 5.34
N ALA A 368 2.06 23.38 4.71
CA ALA A 368 2.96 23.39 3.56
C ALA A 368 2.37 24.22 2.40
N GLY A 369 1.09 24.06 2.10
CA GLY A 369 0.39 24.83 1.07
C GLY A 369 0.32 26.33 1.35
N ARG A 370 0.37 26.76 2.61
CA ARG A 370 0.49 28.19 2.98
C ARG A 370 1.90 28.71 2.74
N VAL A 371 2.92 27.93 3.07
CA VAL A 371 4.34 28.28 2.83
C VAL A 371 4.65 28.26 1.33
N CYS A 372 4.09 27.34 0.57
CA CYS A 372 4.29 27.22 -0.88
C CYS A 372 3.78 28.46 -1.65
N LYS A 373 2.63 29.04 -1.23
CA LYS A 373 2.04 30.24 -1.84
C LYS A 373 2.86 31.52 -1.66
N LEU A 374 3.83 31.54 -0.75
CA LEU A 374 4.68 32.70 -0.52
C LEU A 374 5.73 32.85 -1.62
N LYS A 375 6.01 34.10 -2.00
CA LYS A 375 7.07 34.42 -2.95
C LYS A 375 8.45 34.41 -2.27
N LYS A 376 9.53 34.31 -3.05
CA LYS A 376 10.92 34.25 -2.53
C LYS A 376 11.32 35.51 -1.75
N ASP A 377 10.76 36.66 -2.07
CA ASP A 377 10.94 37.93 -1.34
C ASP A 377 10.25 37.95 0.03
N GLN A 378 9.36 37.00 0.32
CA GLN A 378 8.62 36.84 1.57
C GLN A 378 9.26 35.79 2.51
N MET A 379 10.42 35.23 2.14
CA MET A 379 11.23 34.32 2.97
C MET A 379 12.20 35.10 3.87
N PRO A 380 12.66 34.52 4.99
CA PRO A 380 12.32 33.21 5.54
C PRO A 380 11.02 33.21 6.37
N VAL A 381 10.41 32.03 6.52
CA VAL A 381 9.21 31.82 7.35
C VAL A 381 9.61 31.25 8.70
N LEU A 382 9.16 31.88 9.78
CA LEU A 382 9.42 31.46 11.15
C LEU A 382 8.28 30.59 11.67
N PHE A 383 8.60 29.39 12.15
CA PHE A 383 7.70 28.56 12.94
C PHE A 383 8.02 28.82 14.41
N ALA A 384 7.10 29.48 15.11
CA ALA A 384 7.31 29.95 16.48
C ALA A 384 6.23 29.43 17.44
N ALA A 385 6.62 29.18 18.68
CA ALA A 385 5.73 28.81 19.78
C ALA A 385 6.23 29.37 21.12
N ASP A 386 5.33 29.45 22.11
CA ASP A 386 5.68 29.87 23.48
C ASP A 386 6.31 28.71 24.26
N GLY A 387 5.80 27.49 24.08
CA GLY A 387 6.36 26.26 24.65
C GLY A 387 6.96 25.31 23.60
N ILE A 388 7.82 24.42 24.08
CA ILE A 388 8.31 23.26 23.31
C ILE A 388 7.14 22.35 22.88
N ASP A 389 6.17 22.16 23.79
CA ASP A 389 5.00 21.30 23.56
C ASP A 389 4.07 21.85 22.48
N ASP A 390 4.11 23.16 22.24
CA ASP A 390 3.22 23.80 21.28
C ASP A 390 3.78 23.74 19.85
N LEU A 391 5.07 23.45 19.66
CA LEU A 391 5.70 23.26 18.36
C LEU A 391 6.60 22.01 18.35
N PRO A 392 6.00 20.82 18.14
CA PRO A 392 6.76 19.59 17.96
C PRO A 392 7.69 19.67 16.75
N VAL A 393 8.89 19.08 16.86
CA VAL A 393 9.87 19.04 15.76
C VAL A 393 9.31 18.33 14.52
N THR A 394 8.41 17.37 14.72
CA THR A 394 7.73 16.62 13.65
C THR A 394 6.98 17.53 12.69
N VAL A 395 6.42 18.65 13.16
CA VAL A 395 5.71 19.61 12.32
C VAL A 395 6.67 20.28 11.33
N ALA A 396 7.82 20.76 11.80
CA ALA A 396 8.80 21.42 10.95
C ALA A 396 9.42 20.44 9.95
N VAL A 397 9.73 19.21 10.40
CA VAL A 397 10.30 18.16 9.55
C VAL A 397 9.31 17.75 8.46
N ASN A 398 8.07 17.36 8.81
CA ASN A 398 7.09 16.89 7.84
C ASN A 398 6.68 17.98 6.84
N VAL A 399 6.55 19.23 7.28
CA VAL A 399 6.31 20.35 6.35
C VAL A 399 7.51 20.57 5.44
N GLY A 400 8.74 20.48 5.95
CA GLY A 400 9.96 20.57 5.14
C GLY A 400 10.04 19.48 4.08
N ILE A 401 9.75 18.23 4.45
CA ILE A 401 9.68 17.09 3.52
C ILE A 401 8.64 17.35 2.43
N ARG A 402 7.47 17.89 2.80
CA ARG A 402 6.40 18.14 1.84
C ARG A 402 6.74 19.24 0.83
N LEU A 403 7.42 20.29 1.28
CA LEU A 403 7.93 21.35 0.41
C LEU A 403 9.00 20.81 -0.56
N ALA A 404 9.89 19.92 -0.08
CA ALA A 404 10.88 19.26 -0.93
C ALA A 404 10.24 18.31 -1.96
N GLN A 405 9.20 17.56 -1.57
CA GLN A 405 8.42 16.71 -2.48
C GLN A 405 7.70 17.49 -3.60
N GLU A 406 7.41 18.78 -3.39
CA GLU A 406 6.89 19.67 -4.44
C GLU A 406 7.99 20.17 -5.40
N GLY A 407 9.24 19.71 -5.24
CA GLY A 407 10.39 20.08 -6.06
C GLY A 407 10.98 21.46 -5.71
N LEU A 408 10.72 21.96 -4.50
CA LEU A 408 11.27 23.23 -4.01
C LEU A 408 12.51 22.96 -3.17
N ARG A 409 13.63 23.60 -3.52
CA ARG A 409 14.85 23.54 -2.68
C ARG A 409 14.58 24.19 -1.33
N THR A 410 14.46 23.35 -0.30
CA THR A 410 13.96 23.73 1.02
C THR A 410 15.06 23.64 2.06
N LEU A 411 15.28 24.75 2.77
CA LEU A 411 16.23 24.83 3.88
C LEU A 411 15.48 24.87 5.21
N LEU A 412 15.70 23.86 6.05
CA LEU A 412 15.25 23.80 7.43
C LEU A 412 16.34 24.34 8.34
N ILE A 413 16.03 25.41 9.06
CA ILE A 413 16.94 26.05 10.00
C ILE A 413 16.52 25.70 11.42
N ASP A 414 17.38 24.98 12.14
CA ASP A 414 17.21 24.68 13.56
C ASP A 414 17.70 25.86 14.40
N ALA A 415 16.76 26.57 15.02
CA ALA A 415 17.06 27.64 15.96
C ALA A 415 17.01 27.19 17.43
N ASP A 416 16.74 25.90 17.69
CA ASP A 416 16.74 25.32 19.03
C ASP A 416 18.16 24.90 19.41
N GLY A 417 19.00 25.88 19.78
CA GLY A 417 20.39 25.65 20.14
C GLY A 417 20.62 24.84 21.43
N GLU A 418 19.56 24.50 22.19
CA GLU A 418 19.66 23.66 23.39
C GLU A 418 19.47 22.19 23.06
N ARG A 419 18.49 21.85 22.21
CA ARG A 419 18.16 20.46 21.87
C ARG A 419 18.71 20.01 20.52
N ASN A 420 18.95 20.95 19.60
CA ASN A 420 19.27 20.68 18.19
C ASN A 420 18.33 19.60 17.61
N ALA A 421 17.03 19.82 17.80
CA ALA A 421 16.01 18.79 17.60
C ALA A 421 15.94 18.33 16.14
N ILE A 422 16.08 19.24 15.16
CA ILE A 422 16.06 18.88 13.73
C ILE A 422 17.33 18.13 13.37
N ALA A 423 18.49 18.57 13.88
CA ALA A 423 19.76 17.91 13.62
C ALA A 423 19.74 16.44 14.05
N ARG A 424 19.14 16.15 15.22
CA ARG A 424 18.97 14.79 15.73
C ARG A 424 18.02 13.94 14.87
N VAL A 425 16.96 14.54 14.30
CA VAL A 425 16.03 13.80 13.44
C VAL A 425 16.70 13.36 12.13
N PHE A 426 17.65 14.15 11.64
CA PHE A 426 18.39 13.84 10.40
C PHE A 426 19.79 13.25 10.65
N ASP A 427 20.11 12.83 11.88
CA ASP A 427 21.43 12.29 12.28
C ASP A 427 22.63 13.17 11.84
N VAL A 428 22.47 14.49 11.90
CA VAL A 428 23.52 15.45 11.54
C VAL A 428 24.52 15.60 12.69
N GLU A 429 25.81 15.41 12.40
CA GLU A 429 26.87 15.55 13.41
C GLU A 429 26.90 16.98 13.99
N PRO A 430 26.99 17.12 15.34
CA PRO A 430 27.08 18.42 15.98
C PRO A 430 28.35 19.15 15.53
N GLY A 431 28.19 20.28 14.83
CA GLY A 431 29.28 21.09 14.28
C GLY A 431 29.48 20.98 12.75
N ALA A 432 28.92 19.95 12.10
CA ALA A 432 28.99 19.80 10.63
C ALA A 432 28.29 20.95 9.88
N SER A 433 27.31 21.56 10.54
CA SER A 433 26.49 22.65 10.01
C SER A 433 27.07 24.06 10.22
N GLU A 434 28.23 24.20 10.87
CA GLU A 434 28.81 25.52 11.17
C GLU A 434 29.29 26.28 9.92
N LYS A 435 29.61 25.57 8.84
CA LYS A 435 30.22 26.14 7.63
C LYS A 435 29.31 26.11 6.40
N ASP A 436 28.41 25.13 6.30
CA ASP A 436 27.52 24.95 5.16
C ASP A 436 26.23 24.22 5.57
N SER A 437 25.20 24.29 4.72
CA SER A 437 23.98 23.48 4.88
C SER A 437 24.27 22.00 4.62
N VAL A 438 23.69 21.11 5.42
CA VAL A 438 23.86 19.67 5.27
C VAL A 438 22.71 19.12 4.43
N GLU A 439 23.04 18.44 3.32
CA GLU A 439 22.08 17.71 2.52
C GLU A 439 21.54 16.51 3.31
N THR A 440 20.22 16.35 3.31
CA THR A 440 19.57 15.19 3.94
C THR A 440 19.48 14.02 2.96
N CYS A 441 19.02 12.87 3.44
CA CYS A 441 18.68 11.73 2.59
C CYS A 441 17.46 11.96 1.67
N ILE A 442 16.81 13.13 1.78
CA ILE A 442 15.66 13.54 0.98
C ILE A 442 16.15 14.58 -0.04
N GLU A 443 15.90 14.30 -1.32
CA GLU A 443 16.26 15.20 -2.42
C GLU A 443 15.67 16.60 -2.18
N ASP A 444 16.45 17.64 -2.47
CA ASP A 444 16.09 19.06 -2.32
C ASP A 444 15.78 19.54 -0.89
N LEU A 445 16.07 18.74 0.14
CA LEU A 445 15.93 19.13 1.55
C LEU A 445 17.30 19.27 2.23
N PHE A 446 17.55 20.49 2.74
CA PHE A 446 18.79 20.89 3.40
C PHE A 446 18.50 21.26 4.86
N VAL A 447 19.41 20.94 5.76
CA VAL A 447 19.32 21.27 7.19
C VAL A 447 20.48 22.16 7.60
N TRP A 448 20.18 23.18 8.41
CA TRP A 448 21.19 24.05 8.97
C TRP A 448 20.92 24.37 10.44
N THR A 449 21.93 24.25 11.31
CA THR A 449 21.78 24.49 12.76
C THR A 449 22.42 25.81 13.16
N ILE A 450 21.70 26.65 13.91
CA ILE A 450 22.23 27.91 14.44
C ILE A 450 22.88 27.65 15.80
N ASP A 451 24.21 27.65 15.85
CA ASP A 451 24.94 27.80 17.12
C ASP A 451 25.19 29.30 17.44
N LYS A 452 25.57 29.59 18.68
CA LYS A 452 25.61 30.89 19.39
C LYS A 452 26.46 32.02 18.75
N GLY A 453 26.84 31.93 17.48
CA GLY A 453 27.75 32.85 16.80
C GLY A 453 27.41 33.17 15.34
N CYS A 454 26.14 33.18 14.96
CA CYS A 454 25.75 33.34 13.56
C CYS A 454 26.17 34.71 12.96
N LYS A 455 27.07 34.68 11.96
CA LYS A 455 27.49 35.85 11.18
C LYS A 455 26.42 36.15 10.11
N GLY A 456 25.75 37.31 10.22
CA GLY A 456 24.63 37.68 9.35
C GLY A 456 24.90 37.76 7.84
N SER A 457 26.15 37.62 7.38
CA SER A 457 26.50 37.52 5.95
C SER A 457 26.21 36.14 5.35
N LEU A 458 26.57 35.05 6.06
CA LEU A 458 26.33 33.67 5.62
C LEU A 458 24.84 33.35 5.53
N PHE A 459 24.07 33.87 6.49
CA PHE A 459 22.62 33.73 6.51
C PHE A 459 21.96 34.30 5.25
N LYS A 460 22.42 35.47 4.77
CA LYS A 460 21.86 36.10 3.55
C LYS A 460 22.21 35.33 2.29
N GLU A 461 23.39 34.74 2.22
CA GLU A 461 23.85 33.94 1.07
C GLU A 461 23.06 32.63 0.96
N MET A 462 22.85 31.93 2.10
CA MET A 462 22.06 30.70 2.13
C MET A 462 20.59 30.92 1.77
N ILE A 463 19.97 32.01 2.25
CA ILE A 463 18.59 32.36 1.87
C ILE A 463 18.45 32.60 0.37
N GLN A 464 19.47 33.16 -0.29
CA GLN A 464 19.44 33.39 -1.73
C GLN A 464 19.56 32.09 -2.54
N SER A 465 20.28 31.10 -2.01
CA SER A 465 20.52 29.81 -2.67
C SER A 465 19.32 28.87 -2.71
N CYS A 466 18.39 29.01 -1.77
CA CYS A 466 17.22 28.12 -1.61
C CYS A 466 15.91 28.80 -2.07
N ASP A 467 14.89 28.00 -2.39
CA ASP A 467 13.58 28.48 -2.82
C ASP A 467 12.62 28.71 -1.64
N ARG A 468 12.73 27.88 -0.61
CA ARG A 468 11.97 28.00 0.64
C ARG A 468 12.92 27.86 1.83
N VAL A 469 12.70 28.70 2.85
CA VAL A 469 13.49 28.69 4.08
C VAL A 469 12.53 28.73 5.26
N VAL A 470 12.57 27.69 6.08
CA VAL A 470 11.73 27.52 7.27
C VAL A 470 12.63 27.50 8.49
N ILE A 471 12.35 28.37 9.46
CA ILE A 471 13.11 28.46 10.70
C ILE A 471 12.27 27.86 11.83
N TYR A 472 12.78 26.81 12.46
CA TYR A 472 12.17 26.14 13.61
C TYR A 472 12.68 26.77 14.91
N ALA A 473 11.81 27.52 15.59
CA ALA A 473 12.13 28.19 16.85
C ALA A 473 11.06 27.87 17.91
N PRO A 474 11.14 26.68 18.54
CA PRO A 474 10.34 26.41 19.73
C PRO A 474 10.82 27.34 20.86
N ASN A 475 9.90 27.83 21.68
CA ASN A 475 10.22 28.63 22.87
C ASN A 475 10.88 30.01 22.57
N LEU A 476 10.23 30.77 21.70
CA LEU A 476 10.68 32.12 21.30
C LEU A 476 10.72 33.10 22.50
N GLY A 477 9.91 32.85 23.54
CA GLY A 477 9.77 33.72 24.71
C GLY A 477 10.94 33.68 25.69
N SER A 478 11.67 32.57 25.80
CA SER A 478 12.74 32.39 26.80
C SER A 478 14.16 32.43 26.24
N SER A 479 14.34 32.18 24.94
CA SER A 479 15.67 32.15 24.32
C SER A 479 16.15 33.54 23.89
N SER A 480 17.39 33.90 24.27
CA SER A 480 18.08 35.12 23.82
C SER A 480 18.30 35.15 22.30
N ILE A 481 18.32 33.97 21.66
CA ILE A 481 18.50 33.77 20.21
C ILE A 481 17.19 34.09 19.46
N GLY A 482 16.03 33.85 20.09
CA GLY A 482 14.72 34.04 19.47
C GLY A 482 14.44 35.47 18.99
N LYS A 483 14.91 36.49 19.72
CA LYS A 483 14.74 37.90 19.33
C LYS A 483 15.54 38.27 18.08
N ALA A 484 16.76 37.74 17.94
CA ALA A 484 17.59 37.97 16.76
C ALA A 484 16.97 37.32 15.52
N ILE A 485 16.40 36.12 15.69
CA ILE A 485 15.76 35.36 14.62
C ILE A 485 14.43 35.96 14.19
N ALA A 486 13.63 36.46 15.13
CA ALA A 486 12.39 37.16 14.82
C ALA A 486 12.63 38.39 13.94
N GLY A 487 13.75 39.11 14.14
CA GLY A 487 14.16 40.25 13.30
C GLY A 487 14.73 39.86 11.92
N LEU A 488 15.05 38.58 11.70
CA LEU A 488 15.53 38.05 10.43
C LEU A 488 14.41 37.48 9.56
N SER A 489 13.27 37.10 10.18
CA SER A 489 12.09 36.56 9.50
C SER A 489 11.13 37.64 9.04
N LYS A 490 10.59 37.49 7.83
CA LYS A 490 9.56 38.41 7.30
C LYS A 490 8.15 37.96 7.67
N ASN A 491 7.94 36.65 7.76
CA ASN A 491 6.66 36.04 8.04
C ASN A 491 6.79 34.99 9.15
N ALA A 492 5.74 34.85 9.97
CA ALA A 492 5.69 33.84 11.02
C ALA A 492 4.36 33.07 10.99
N ILE A 493 4.45 31.77 11.27
CA ILE A 493 3.33 30.91 11.66
C ILE A 493 3.53 30.59 13.14
N VAL A 494 2.54 30.94 13.95
CA VAL A 494 2.58 30.71 15.40
C VAL A 494 1.80 29.45 15.72
N PHE A 495 2.40 28.56 16.51
CA PHE A 495 1.80 27.32 16.95
C PHE A 495 1.40 27.45 18.41
N SER A 496 0.14 27.12 18.72
CA SER A 496 -0.44 27.27 20.05
C SER A 496 -1.53 26.21 20.28
N LYS A 497 -1.75 25.83 21.53
CA LYS A 497 -2.88 24.98 21.95
C LYS A 497 -4.23 25.71 21.86
N LYS A 498 -4.22 27.04 21.70
CA LYS A 498 -5.41 27.89 21.58
C LYS A 498 -5.50 28.49 20.18
N THR A 499 -6.71 28.86 19.76
CA THR A 499 -6.98 29.57 18.51
C THR A 499 -6.50 31.02 18.52
N GLU A 500 -6.12 31.54 19.68
CA GLU A 500 -5.56 32.88 19.86
C GLU A 500 -4.04 32.83 20.08
N CYS A 501 -3.34 33.81 19.51
CA CYS A 501 -1.91 34.01 19.70
C CYS A 501 -1.67 34.74 21.01
N ASP A 502 -0.77 34.25 21.86
CA ASP A 502 -0.45 34.89 23.13
C ASP A 502 0.10 36.32 22.93
N ASP A 503 -0.35 37.25 23.77
CA ASP A 503 0.00 38.67 23.69
C ASP A 503 1.52 38.91 23.73
N LYS A 504 2.26 38.09 24.48
CA LYS A 504 3.73 38.15 24.57
C LYS A 504 4.39 37.86 23.22
N LEU A 505 3.91 36.85 22.51
CA LEU A 505 4.48 36.37 21.26
C LEU A 505 4.13 37.32 20.11
N SER A 506 2.90 37.84 20.12
CA SER A 506 2.48 38.89 19.19
C SER A 506 3.28 40.20 19.37
N ALA A 507 3.64 40.58 20.60
CA ALA A 507 4.47 41.73 20.88
C ALA A 507 5.92 41.54 20.39
N LEU A 508 6.48 40.33 20.54
CA LEU A 508 7.82 40.00 20.04
C LEU A 508 7.88 40.03 18.51
N LEU A 509 6.87 39.46 17.83
CA LEU A 509 6.77 39.50 16.36
C LEU A 509 6.65 40.92 15.82
N LYS A 510 5.85 41.78 16.48
CA LYS A 510 5.74 43.21 16.14
C LYS A 510 7.05 43.96 16.33
N THR A 511 7.81 43.63 17.37
CA THR A 511 9.13 44.24 17.63
C THR A 511 10.15 43.82 16.57
N GLY A 512 10.06 42.58 16.07
CA GLY A 512 10.91 42.06 15.00
C GLY A 512 10.49 42.42 13.57
N GLN A 513 9.46 43.25 13.37
CA GLN A 513 8.86 43.55 12.05
C GLN A 513 8.41 42.31 11.27
N CYS A 514 8.06 41.22 11.96
CA CYS A 514 7.62 39.97 11.34
C CYS A 514 6.09 39.94 11.23
N GLN A 515 5.57 39.64 10.04
CA GLN A 515 4.14 39.58 9.77
C GLN A 515 3.57 38.20 10.16
N LEU A 516 2.53 38.18 10.99
CA LEU A 516 1.82 36.95 11.34
C LEU A 516 0.97 36.47 10.15
N LEU A 517 1.30 35.30 9.60
CA LEU A 517 0.58 34.68 8.50
C LEU A 517 -0.63 33.85 8.96
N ALA A 518 -0.42 33.04 10.00
CA ALA A 518 -1.42 32.12 10.51
C ALA A 518 -1.13 31.73 11.96
N VAL A 519 -2.18 31.31 12.67
CA VAL A 519 -2.06 30.59 13.94
C VAL A 519 -2.47 29.15 13.67
N ALA A 520 -1.54 28.21 13.90
CA ALA A 520 -1.77 26.79 13.74
C ALA A 520 -2.05 26.17 15.11
N VAL A 521 -3.21 25.54 15.25
CA VAL A 521 -3.60 24.91 16.52
C VAL A 521 -2.94 23.54 16.60
N THR A 522 -2.26 23.23 17.70
CA THR A 522 -1.58 21.94 17.91
C THR A 522 -2.38 20.94 18.74
N THR A 523 -3.46 21.38 19.40
CA THR A 523 -4.41 20.53 20.13
C THR A 523 -5.84 21.03 19.91
N GLN A 524 -6.78 20.19 19.46
CA GLN A 524 -8.21 20.56 19.54
C GLN A 524 -8.66 20.50 21.01
N ASN A 525 -8.96 21.65 21.62
CA ASN A 525 -9.57 21.72 22.94
C ASN A 525 -11.08 21.52 22.83
N ASN A 526 -11.61 20.58 23.62
CA ASN A 526 -13.03 20.39 23.91
C ASN A 526 -13.68 21.71 24.39
N VAL A 527 -14.79 22.10 23.75
CA VAL A 527 -15.86 22.89 24.37
C VAL A 527 -17.18 22.19 24.10
#